data_AF-A0A061G974-F1
#
_entry.id   AF-A0A061G974-F1
#
_cell.length_a   1.000
_cell.length_b   1.000
_cell.length_c   1.000
_cell.angle_alpha   90.00
_cell.angle_beta   90.00
_cell.angle_gamma   90.00
#
_symmetry.space_group_name_H-M   'P 1'
#
loop_
_entity.id
_entity.type
_entity.pdbx_description
1 polymer ?
#
loop_
_entity_poly.entity_id
_entity_poly.type
_entity_poly.pdbx_seq_one_letter_code
_entity_poly.pdbx_strand_id
1 'polypeptide(L)'
;MELPQECWESIFSLLQHHRYVEPLSLVCNMFLSITNHLRHTLTITDPTLESLPRLLRRFPNLHTIIFRDIHGSLDSVLSQISQSGLPLISLDVSNQTSFPLLGLKQLGSKLRNLKELNC
;
A
#
# COMPACT_ATOMS: atom_id res chain seq x y z
N MET A 1 -7.74 -3.31 -33.32
CA MET A 1 -6.65 -4.07 -32.69
C MET A 1 -6.51 -3.54 -31.28
N GLU A 2 -6.65 -4.41 -30.28
CA GLU A 2 -6.38 -4.06 -28.88
C GLU A 2 -4.87 -4.13 -28.64
N LEU A 3 -4.32 -3.17 -27.87
CA LEU A 3 -2.92 -3.19 -27.48
C LEU A 3 -2.67 -4.32 -26.46
N PRO A 4 -1.51 -5.00 -26.51
CA PRO A 4 -1.08 -5.95 -25.47
C PRO A 4 -1.05 -5.33 -24.08
N GLN A 5 -1.15 -6.16 -23.03
CA GLN A 5 -1.17 -5.70 -21.64
C GLN A 5 0.11 -4.92 -21.28
N GLU A 6 1.26 -5.37 -21.76
CA GLU A 6 2.59 -4.77 -21.51
C GLU A 6 2.68 -3.36 -22.10
N CYS A 7 2.00 -3.12 -23.23
CA CYS A 7 1.90 -1.80 -23.82
C CYS A 7 1.05 -0.88 -22.94
N TRP A 8 -0.06 -1.37 -22.38
CA TRP A 8 -0.87 -0.60 -21.44
C TRP A 8 -0.16 -0.32 -20.11
N GLU A 9 0.59 -1.30 -19.58
CA GLU A 9 1.46 -1.11 -18.41
C GLU A 9 2.47 0.01 -18.66
N SER A 10 3.12 -0.01 -19.83
CA SER A 10 4.05 1.04 -20.24
C SER A 10 3.37 2.41 -20.31
N ILE A 11 2.19 2.50 -20.94
CA ILE A 11 1.42 3.76 -21.02
C ILE A 11 1.04 4.25 -19.62
N PHE A 12 0.55 3.37 -18.75
CA PHE A 12 0.08 3.76 -17.42
C PHE A 12 1.25 4.12 -16.50
N SER A 13 2.42 3.53 -16.68
CA SER A 13 3.63 3.91 -15.93
C SER A 13 4.06 5.36 -16.18
N LEU A 14 3.67 5.96 -17.32
CA LEU A 14 3.89 7.38 -17.61
C LEU A 14 2.98 8.29 -16.76
N LEU A 15 1.89 7.75 -16.20
CA LEU A 15 0.99 8.47 -15.29
C LEU A 15 1.57 8.43 -13.88
N GLN A 16 2.55 9.29 -13.63
CA GLN A 16 3.36 9.31 -12.40
C GLN A 16 2.56 9.40 -11.09
N HIS A 17 1.33 9.93 -11.14
CA HIS A 17 0.50 10.12 -9.95
C HIS A 17 -0.71 9.17 -9.93
N HIS A 18 -0.86 8.43 -8.84
CA HIS A 18 -1.91 7.42 -8.67
C HIS A 18 -3.35 7.91 -8.90
N ARG A 19 -3.62 9.19 -8.63
CA ARG A 19 -4.92 9.84 -8.91
C ARG A 19 -5.32 9.77 -10.38
N TYR A 20 -4.37 9.75 -11.31
CA TYR A 20 -4.65 9.59 -12.74
C TYR A 20 -4.86 8.12 -13.12
N VAL A 21 -4.38 7.20 -12.29
CA VAL A 21 -4.44 5.75 -12.49
C VAL A 21 -5.75 5.18 -11.94
N GLU A 22 -6.31 5.77 -10.89
CA GLU A 22 -7.56 5.30 -10.25
C GLU A 22 -8.77 5.21 -11.19
N PRO A 23 -9.09 6.23 -12.02
CA PRO A 23 -10.21 6.13 -12.95
C PRO A 23 -10.05 4.99 -13.96
N LEU A 24 -8.81 4.67 -14.36
CA LEU A 24 -8.51 3.60 -15.31
C LEU A 24 -8.91 2.23 -14.74
N SER A 25 -8.82 2.05 -13.43
CA SER A 25 -9.22 0.81 -12.76
C SER A 25 -10.70 0.48 -12.90
N LEU A 26 -11.53 1.46 -13.31
CA LEU A 26 -12.98 1.30 -13.49
C LEU A 26 -13.38 0.99 -14.94
N VAL A 27 -12.45 1.06 -15.89
CA VAL A 27 -12.75 0.90 -17.32
C VAL A 27 -12.97 -0.58 -17.68
N CYS A 28 -12.07 -1.46 -17.24
CA CYS A 28 -12.17 -2.90 -17.50
C CYS A 28 -11.28 -3.70 -16.52
N ASN A 29 -11.47 -5.03 -16.47
CA ASN A 29 -10.70 -5.92 -15.59
C ASN A 29 -9.19 -5.93 -15.91
N MET A 30 -8.81 -5.77 -17.17
CA MET A 30 -7.39 -5.69 -17.55
C MET A 30 -6.74 -4.44 -16.95
N PHE A 31 -7.38 -3.27 -17.08
CA PHE A 31 -6.86 -2.04 -16.49
C PHE A 31 -6.89 -2.12 -14.96
N LEU A 32 -7.94 -2.69 -14.36
CA LEU A 32 -7.96 -2.97 -12.92
C LEU A 32 -6.73 -3.80 -12.49
N SER A 33 -6.40 -4.86 -13.22
CA SER A 33 -5.21 -5.68 -12.94
C SER A 33 -3.92 -4.87 -13.05
N ILE A 34 -3.73 -4.12 -14.15
CA ILE A 34 -2.53 -3.29 -14.36
C ILE A 34 -2.38 -2.26 -13.25
N THR A 35 -3.43 -1.50 -12.96
CA THR A 35 -3.43 -0.43 -11.95
C THR A 35 -3.15 -0.97 -10.54
N ASN A 36 -3.53 -2.21 -10.25
CA ASN A 36 -3.18 -2.87 -8.99
C ASN A 36 -1.67 -3.13 -8.87
N HIS A 37 -1.00 -3.51 -9.96
CA HIS A 37 0.45 -3.77 -9.98
C HIS A 37 1.29 -2.49 -9.96
N LEU A 38 0.77 -1.39 -10.50
CA LEU A 38 1.45 -0.08 -10.51
C LEU A 38 1.34 0.66 -9.17
N ARG A 39 0.53 0.18 -8.23
CA ARG A 39 0.35 0.81 -6.93
C ARG A 39 1.51 0.46 -5.99
N HIS A 40 2.45 1.39 -5.83
CA HIS A 40 3.60 1.23 -4.92
C HIS A 40 3.43 1.86 -3.54
N THR A 41 2.55 2.86 -3.42
CA THR A 41 2.32 3.60 -2.16
C THR A 41 0.85 3.56 -1.76
N LEU A 42 0.57 3.30 -0.49
CA LEU A 42 -0.77 3.31 0.09
C LEU A 42 -0.80 4.22 1.31
N THR A 43 -1.71 5.19 1.29
CA THR A 43 -2.03 5.99 2.48
C THR A 43 -3.16 5.31 3.23
N ILE A 44 -2.94 4.98 4.49
CA ILE A 44 -3.92 4.40 5.39
C ILE A 44 -4.43 5.51 6.32
N THR A 45 -5.75 5.69 6.30
CA THR A 45 -6.54 6.56 7.18
C THR A 45 -7.63 5.73 7.84
N ASP A 46 -8.37 6.28 8.80
CA ASP A 46 -9.43 5.54 9.49
C ASP A 46 -10.45 4.87 8.53
N PRO A 47 -10.97 5.54 7.48
CA PRO A 47 -11.84 4.90 6.49
C PRO A 47 -11.19 3.74 5.74
N THR A 48 -9.86 3.76 5.58
CA THR A 48 -9.12 2.71 4.88
C THR A 48 -9.04 1.43 5.71
N LEU A 49 -9.11 1.52 7.04
CA LEU A 49 -8.92 0.38 7.96
C LEU A 49 -9.90 -0.76 7.70
N GLU A 50 -11.19 -0.46 7.45
CA GLU A 50 -12.22 -1.48 7.18
C GLU A 50 -11.88 -2.33 5.94
N SER A 51 -11.25 -1.71 4.95
CA SER A 51 -10.90 -2.37 3.68
C SER A 51 -9.44 -2.84 3.62
N LEU A 52 -8.67 -2.62 4.68
CA LEU A 52 -7.23 -2.88 4.70
C LEU A 52 -6.86 -4.32 4.32
N PRO A 53 -7.49 -5.39 4.85
CA PRO A 53 -7.13 -6.76 4.45
C PRO A 53 -7.26 -6.98 2.94
N ARG A 54 -8.28 -6.37 2.33
CA ARG A 54 -8.51 -6.45 0.88
C ARG A 54 -7.49 -5.63 0.11
N LEU A 55 -7.13 -4.43 0.58
CA LEU A 55 -6.16 -3.56 -0.08
C LEU A 55 -4.75 -4.18 -0.09
N LEU A 56 -4.32 -4.77 1.03
CA LEU A 56 -3.03 -5.45 1.13
C LEU A 56 -2.92 -6.64 0.16
N ARG A 57 -4.03 -7.34 -0.12
CA ARG A 57 -4.08 -8.43 -1.12
C ARG A 57 -4.19 -7.90 -2.55
N ARG A 58 -4.86 -6.75 -2.73
CA ARG A 58 -5.09 -6.13 -4.04
C ARG A 58 -3.82 -5.57 -4.64
N PHE A 59 -2.90 -5.04 -3.83
CA PHE A 59 -1.70 -4.34 -4.30
C PHE A 59 -0.43 -5.14 -3.97
N PRO A 60 -0.03 -6.09 -4.84
CA PRO A 60 1.09 -7.00 -4.54
C PRO A 60 2.46 -6.28 -4.50
N ASN A 61 2.59 -5.17 -5.22
CA ASN A 61 3.84 -4.42 -5.37
C ASN A 61 3.93 -3.19 -4.44
N LEU A 62 3.25 -3.27 -3.30
CA LEU A 62 3.26 -2.18 -2.33
C LEU A 62 4.62 -2.14 -1.62
N HIS A 63 5.32 -1.01 -1.76
CA HIS A 63 6.63 -0.77 -1.16
C HIS A 63 6.57 0.24 -0.02
N THR A 64 5.59 1.15 -0.05
CA THR A 64 5.47 2.24 0.92
C THR A 64 4.07 2.26 1.54
N ILE A 65 4.01 2.29 2.87
CA ILE A 65 2.78 2.56 3.61
C ILE A 65 2.96 3.84 4.42
N ILE A 66 1.98 4.73 4.33
CA ILE A 66 1.93 5.99 5.07
C ILE A 66 0.66 6.00 5.90
N PHE A 67 0.79 6.22 7.20
CA PHE A 67 -0.35 6.43 8.08
C PHE A 67 -0.66 7.92 8.20
N ARG A 68 -1.94 8.28 8.10
CA ARG A 68 -2.44 9.65 8.31
C ARG A 68 -3.78 9.59 9.01
N ASP A 69 -4.05 10.54 9.89
CA ASP A 69 -5.37 10.74 10.48
C ASP A 69 -5.97 9.43 11.04
N ILE A 70 -5.16 8.68 11.81
CA ILE A 70 -5.60 7.45 12.48
C ILE A 70 -5.95 7.76 13.92
N HIS A 71 -7.17 7.42 14.31
CA HIS A 71 -7.65 7.54 15.68
C HIS A 71 -7.56 6.18 16.40
N GLY A 72 -6.45 5.94 17.11
CA GLY A 72 -6.28 4.76 17.94
C GLY A 72 -4.85 4.20 17.93
N SER A 73 -4.68 3.00 18.48
CA SER A 73 -3.40 2.29 18.45
C SER A 73 -3.18 1.64 17.08
N LEU A 74 -2.02 1.90 16.49
CA LEU A 74 -1.55 1.26 15.26
C LEU A 74 -1.04 -0.17 15.48
N ASP A 75 -0.89 -0.65 16.72
CA ASP A 75 -0.27 -1.95 16.98
C ASP A 75 -0.99 -3.10 16.27
N SER A 76 -2.34 -3.08 16.30
CA SER A 76 -3.18 -4.09 15.62
C SER A 76 -3.04 -4.02 14.10
N VAL A 77 -2.96 -2.80 13.55
CA VAL A 77 -2.85 -2.54 12.12
C VAL A 77 -1.49 -2.99 11.58
N LEU A 78 -0.42 -2.66 12.31
CA LEU A 78 0.94 -3.11 11.99
C LEU A 78 1.08 -4.63 12.11
N SER A 79 0.44 -5.25 13.10
CA SER A 79 0.38 -6.71 13.23
C SER A 79 -0.27 -7.35 12.00
N GLN A 80 -1.35 -6.77 11.47
CA GLN A 80 -1.98 -7.23 10.24
C GLN A 80 -1.08 -7.04 9.01
N ILE A 81 -0.43 -5.88 8.88
CA ILE A 81 0.51 -5.60 7.77
C ILE A 81 1.69 -6.59 7.81
N SER A 82 2.20 -6.93 8.99
CA SER A 82 3.29 -7.90 9.15
C SER A 82 2.96 -9.29 8.59
N GLN A 83 1.67 -9.62 8.46
CA GLN A 83 1.18 -10.90 7.96
C GLN A 83 0.87 -10.89 6.46
N SER A 84 0.96 -9.73 5.80
CA SER A 84 0.60 -9.58 4.38
C SER A 84 1.59 -10.21 3.41
N GLY A 85 2.85 -10.41 3.84
CA GLY A 85 3.93 -10.86 2.95
C GLY A 85 4.39 -9.82 1.92
N LEU A 86 3.94 -8.57 2.05
CA LEU A 86 4.30 -7.50 1.12
C LEU A 86 5.80 -7.15 1.21
N PRO A 87 6.44 -6.80 0.09
CA PRO A 87 7.85 -6.42 0.04
C PRO A 87 8.06 -4.96 0.48
N LEU A 88 7.49 -4.57 1.63
CA LEU A 88 7.56 -3.19 2.12
C LEU A 88 9.01 -2.76 2.36
N ILE A 89 9.33 -1.56 1.87
CA ILE A 89 10.62 -0.89 1.96
C ILE A 89 10.54 0.29 2.92
N SER A 90 9.44 1.03 2.89
CA SER A 90 9.26 2.27 3.65
C SER A 90 7.95 2.26 4.43
N LEU A 91 8.03 2.65 5.70
CA LEU A 91 6.89 2.75 6.60
C LEU A 91 6.92 4.11 7.28
N ASP A 92 5.84 4.88 7.12
CA ASP A 92 5.68 6.19 7.73
C ASP A 92 4.54 6.13 8.75
N VAL A 93 4.93 6.13 10.03
CA VAL A 93 4.07 6.23 11.21
C VAL A 93 4.25 7.60 11.89
N SER A 94 4.68 8.62 11.15
CA SER A 94 4.79 9.97 11.67
C SER A 94 3.41 10.57 11.97
N ASN A 95 3.39 11.58 12.83
CA ASN A 95 2.18 12.33 13.21
C ASN A 95 1.09 11.47 13.88
N GLN A 96 1.48 10.37 14.51
CA GLN A 96 0.58 9.51 15.27
C GLN A 96 0.56 9.95 16.74
N THR A 97 -0.60 9.82 17.37
CA THR A 97 -0.81 10.24 18.77
C THR A 97 -0.05 9.38 19.78
N SER A 98 0.29 8.14 19.41
CA SER A 98 1.04 7.21 20.24
C SER A 98 2.02 6.40 19.39
N PHE A 99 3.19 6.09 19.97
CA PHE A 99 4.22 5.30 19.31
C PHE A 99 3.88 3.79 19.37
N PRO A 100 3.69 3.09 18.23
CA PRO A 100 3.20 1.72 18.21
C PRO A 100 4.34 0.69 18.37
N LEU A 101 4.95 0.66 19.55
CA LEU A 101 6.14 -0.14 19.84
C LEU A 101 5.90 -1.65 19.62
N LEU A 102 4.74 -2.17 20.03
CA LEU A 102 4.46 -3.61 19.95
C LEU A 102 4.25 -4.05 18.49
N GLY A 103 3.49 -3.26 17.73
CA GLY A 103 3.26 -3.46 16.31
C GLY A 103 4.55 -3.39 15.51
N LEU A 104 5.41 -2.38 15.77
CA LEU A 104 6.71 -2.26 15.11
C LEU A 104 7.65 -3.42 15.44
N LYS A 105 7.68 -3.87 16.70
CA LYS A 105 8.47 -5.05 17.10
C LYS A 105 8.04 -6.31 16.33
N GLN A 106 6.73 -6.53 16.22
CA GLN A 106 6.21 -7.66 15.46
C GLN A 106 6.50 -7.51 13.96
N LEU A 107 6.32 -6.31 13.41
CA LEU A 107 6.58 -6.02 12.01
C LEU A 107 8.06 -6.25 11.64
N GLY A 108 8.99 -5.74 12.45
CA GLY A 108 10.43 -5.92 12.25
C GLY A 108 10.89 -7.39 12.31
N SER A 109 10.15 -8.25 13.02
CA SER A 109 10.46 -9.69 13.04
C SER A 109 10.10 -10.41 11.74
N LYS A 110 9.22 -9.85 10.90
CA LYS A 110 8.70 -10.48 9.68
C LYS A 110 9.13 -9.77 8.39
N LEU A 111 9.14 -8.44 8.38
CA LEU A 111 9.46 -7.64 7.20
C LEU A 111 10.96 -7.34 7.14
N ARG A 112 11.70 -8.24 6.48
CA ARG A 112 13.16 -8.14 6.34
C ARG A 112 13.63 -7.08 5.34
N ASN A 113 12.73 -6.55 4.51
CA ASN A 113 13.06 -5.62 3.44
C ASN A 113 12.85 -4.14 3.82
N LEU A 114 12.36 -3.87 5.04
CA LEU A 114 12.13 -2.51 5.50
C LEU A 114 13.47 -1.79 5.67
N LYS A 115 13.63 -0.66 4.99
CA LYS A 115 14.83 0.18 4.99
C LYS A 115 14.59 1.56 5.61
N GLU A 116 13.36 2.03 5.52
CA GLU A 116 12.97 3.36 5.97
C GLU A 116 11.83 3.24 6.98
N LEU A 117 12.01 3.89 8.12
CA LEU A 117 10.99 4.04 9.15
C LEU A 117 10.94 5.51 9.54
N ASN A 118 9.84 6.18 9.21
CA ASN A 118 9.58 7.57 9.60
C ASN A 118 8.61 7.55 10.79
N CYS A 119 8.98 8.21 11.88
CA CYS A 119 8.24 8.24 13.15
C CYS A 119 8.09 9.67 13.64
#